data_AF-A0A0B8NIE0-F1
#
_entry.id   AF-A0A0B8NIE0-F1
#
_cell.length_a   1.000
_cell.length_b   1.000
_cell.length_c   1.000
_cell.angle_alpha   90.00
_cell.angle_beta   90.00
_cell.angle_gamma   90.00
#
_symmetry.space_group_name_H-M   'P 1'
#
loop_
_entity.id
_entity.type
_entity.pdbx_description
1 polymer ?
#
loop_
_entity_poly.entity_id
_entity_poly.type
_entity_poly.pdbx_seq_one_letter_code
_entity_poly.pdbx_strand_id
1 'polypeptide(L)'
;MPFKTGAFHAAIGAETPIIPIVCSTTQDKIKLNRWNNGHVIIEMLPPVDTSEYSKSDVRKLAEVCRESMKEKLESLDAEVDARNAADGVKNK
;
A
#
# COMPACT_ATOMS: atom_id res chain seq x y z
N MET A 1 3.33 0.31 12.05
CA MET A 1 4.78 0.05 12.20
C MET A 1 5.51 0.88 11.13
N PRO A 2 6.64 1.53 11.46
CA PRO A 2 7.41 2.28 10.46
C PRO A 2 8.06 1.35 9.44
N PHE A 3 8.32 1.85 8.23
CA PHE A 3 9.02 1.09 7.21
C PHE A 3 10.51 0.90 7.53
N LYS A 4 11.06 -0.22 7.07
CA LYS A 4 12.51 -0.46 7.08
C LYS A 4 13.17 0.44 6.02
N THR A 5 14.32 1.02 6.35
CA THR A 5 14.98 2.04 5.50
C THR A 5 15.90 1.47 4.41
N GLY A 6 16.24 0.18 4.45
CA GLY A 6 17.23 -0.41 3.52
C GLY A 6 16.87 -0.25 2.04
N ALA A 7 15.61 -0.46 1.67
CA ALA A 7 15.14 -0.29 0.30
C ALA A 7 15.20 1.19 -0.16
N PHE A 8 14.90 2.11 0.73
CA PHE A 8 14.96 3.56 0.45
C PHE A 8 16.40 4.04 0.28
N HIS A 9 17.35 3.50 1.05
CA HIS A 9 18.77 3.75 0.82
C HIS A 9 19.22 3.25 -0.56
N ALA A 10 18.75 2.07 -0.99
CA ALA A 10 19.08 1.53 -2.30
C ALA A 10 18.52 2.41 -3.42
N ALA A 11 17.27 2.87 -3.31
CA ALA A 11 16.65 3.74 -4.31
C ALA A 11 17.37 5.09 -4.46
N ILE A 12 17.71 5.75 -3.34
CA ILE A 12 18.51 7.00 -3.37
C ILE A 12 19.89 6.73 -3.98
N GLY A 13 20.56 5.65 -3.58
CA GLY A 13 21.89 5.31 -4.08
C GLY A 13 21.94 4.93 -5.56
N ALA A 14 20.81 4.44 -6.11
CA ALA A 14 20.65 4.10 -7.51
C ALA A 14 20.05 5.24 -8.34
N GLU A 15 19.67 6.36 -7.71
CA GLU A 15 19.00 7.51 -8.36
C GLU A 15 17.71 7.10 -9.10
N THR A 16 16.98 6.12 -8.55
CA THR A 16 15.76 5.58 -9.15
C THR A 16 14.53 5.99 -8.36
N PRO A 17 13.44 6.44 -9.03
CA PRO A 17 12.19 6.79 -8.35
C PRO A 17 11.55 5.55 -7.70
N ILE A 18 10.79 5.78 -6.63
CA ILE A 18 10.04 4.73 -5.92
C ILE A 18 8.59 4.77 -6.38
N ILE A 19 8.02 3.64 -6.78
CA ILE A 19 6.59 3.53 -7.09
C ILE A 19 5.90 2.78 -5.93
N PRO A 20 5.11 3.46 -5.09
CA PRO A 20 4.37 2.78 -4.03
C PRO A 20 3.22 1.96 -4.61
N ILE A 21 3.10 0.71 -4.18
CA ILE A 21 1.99 -0.18 -4.56
C ILE A 21 1.19 -0.52 -3.31
N VAL A 22 -0.11 -0.25 -3.33
CA VAL A 22 -1.02 -0.45 -2.20
C VAL A 22 -2.01 -1.54 -2.53
N CYS A 23 -2.22 -2.46 -1.59
CA CYS A 23 -3.20 -3.52 -1.67
C CYS A 23 -4.19 -3.33 -0.51
N SER A 24 -5.48 -3.40 -0.79
CA SER A 24 -6.53 -3.41 0.25
C SER A 24 -6.26 -4.49 1.29
N THR A 25 -6.70 -4.28 2.52
CA THR A 25 -6.47 -5.17 3.66
C THR A 25 -6.98 -6.58 3.37
N THR A 26 -6.07 -7.54 3.35
CA THR A 26 -6.39 -8.98 3.20
C THR A 26 -6.35 -9.74 4.52
N GLN A 27 -5.80 -9.14 5.57
CA GLN A 27 -5.73 -9.76 6.89
C GLN A 27 -7.15 -10.05 7.39
N ASP A 28 -7.37 -11.27 7.86
CA ASP A 28 -8.66 -11.79 8.36
C ASP A 28 -9.84 -11.73 7.36
N LYS A 29 -9.61 -11.32 6.10
CA LYS A 29 -10.62 -11.31 5.02
C LYS A 29 -10.59 -12.58 4.15
N ILE A 30 -9.53 -13.40 4.22
CA ILE A 30 -9.36 -14.61 3.41
C ILE A 30 -9.57 -15.87 4.27
N LYS A 31 -10.58 -16.68 3.91
CA LYS A 31 -10.84 -18.01 4.45
C LYS A 31 -10.62 -19.07 3.36
N LEU A 32 -9.67 -19.99 3.59
CA LEU A 32 -9.29 -21.03 2.62
C LEU A 32 -10.41 -22.02 2.28
N ASN A 33 -11.41 -22.15 3.16
CA ASN A 33 -12.58 -23.01 2.97
C ASN A 33 -13.78 -22.28 2.34
N ARG A 34 -13.61 -21.04 1.85
CA ARG A 34 -14.67 -20.23 1.24
C ARG A 34 -14.43 -20.08 -0.26
N TRP A 35 -15.47 -20.39 -1.05
CA TRP A 35 -15.44 -20.28 -2.52
C TRP A 35 -15.30 -18.86 -3.04
N ASN A 36 -15.86 -17.87 -2.33
CA ASN A 36 -15.76 -16.45 -2.69
C ASN A 36 -15.36 -15.64 -1.46
N ASN A 37 -14.14 -15.11 -1.44
CA ASN A 37 -13.62 -14.25 -0.37
C ASN A 37 -13.90 -12.75 -0.61
N GLY A 38 -14.55 -12.41 -1.71
CA GLY A 38 -14.78 -11.04 -2.15
C GLY A 38 -13.63 -10.49 -3.00
N HIS A 39 -13.48 -9.17 -2.98
CA HIS A 39 -12.53 -8.44 -3.79
C HIS A 39 -11.25 -8.07 -3.03
N VAL A 40 -10.17 -7.96 -3.78
CA VAL A 40 -8.93 -7.31 -3.36
C VAL A 40 -8.58 -6.29 -4.43
N ILE A 41 -8.36 -5.04 -4.05
CA ILE A 41 -7.97 -3.97 -4.98
C ILE A 41 -6.50 -3.65 -4.75
N ILE A 42 -5.76 -3.56 -5.86
CA ILE A 42 -4.35 -3.17 -5.88
C ILE A 42 -4.21 -1.92 -6.74
N GLU A 43 -3.55 -0.89 -6.21
CA GLU A 43 -3.33 0.36 -6.91
C GLU A 43 -1.85 0.78 -6.85
N MET A 44 -1.34 1.28 -7.98
CA MET A 44 -0.01 1.87 -8.08
C MET A 44 -0.15 3.39 -7.92
N LEU A 45 0.58 3.95 -6.96
CA LEU A 45 0.61 5.39 -6.74
C LEU A 45 1.61 6.09 -7.68
N PRO A 46 1.51 7.41 -7.84
CA PRO A 46 2.49 8.18 -8.58
C PRO A 46 3.92 7.93 -8.08
N PRO A 47 4.93 7.95 -8.96
CA PRO A 47 6.32 7.80 -8.54
C PRO A 47 6.73 8.92 -7.58
N VAL A 48 7.47 8.56 -6.53
CA VAL A 48 8.14 9.48 -5.63
C VAL A 48 9.56 9.68 -6.15
N ASP A 49 9.89 10.91 -6.53
CA ASP A 49 11.21 11.26 -6.99
C ASP A 49 12.22 11.23 -5.84
N THR A 50 13.29 10.46 -6.01
CA THR A 50 14.37 10.35 -5.02
C THR A 50 15.41 11.45 -5.15
N SER A 51 15.43 12.21 -6.24
CA SER A 51 16.40 13.28 -6.50
C SER A 51 16.33 14.42 -5.47
N GLU A 52 15.17 14.59 -4.84
CA GLU A 52 14.93 15.59 -3.79
C GLU A 52 15.46 15.17 -2.41
N TYR A 53 16.00 13.96 -2.26
CA TYR A 53 16.35 13.37 -0.97
C TYR A 53 17.83 13.00 -0.89
N SER A 54 18.45 13.33 0.24
CA SER A 54 19.80 12.87 0.55
C SER A 54 19.80 11.59 1.41
N LYS A 55 20.97 10.97 1.60
CA LYS A 55 21.12 9.78 2.45
C LYS A 55 20.66 10.00 3.91
N SER A 56 20.74 11.23 4.42
CA SER A 56 20.23 11.58 5.75
C SER A 56 18.71 11.69 5.80
N ASP A 57 18.04 11.91 4.66
CA ASP A 57 16.59 12.08 4.58
C ASP A 57 15.83 10.75 4.41
N VAL A 58 16.52 9.60 4.46
CA VAL A 58 15.93 8.28 4.19
C VAL A 58 14.67 7.98 5.02
N ARG A 59 14.65 8.43 6.29
CA ARG A 59 13.50 8.23 7.17
C ARG A 59 12.32 9.10 6.77
N LYS A 60 12.60 10.33 6.30
CA LYS A 60 11.59 11.25 5.79
C LYS A 60 10.97 10.71 4.52
N LEU A 61 11.79 10.24 3.56
CA LEU A 61 11.32 9.61 2.32
C LEU A 61 10.42 8.38 2.62
N ALA A 62 10.85 7.53 3.55
CA ALA A 62 10.08 6.38 3.97
C ALA A 62 8.73 6.77 4.60
N GLU A 63 8.70 7.84 5.38
CA GLU A 63 7.47 8.34 6.00
C GLU A 63 6.51 8.95 4.98
N VAL A 64 7.00 9.75 4.03
CA VAL A 64 6.20 10.30 2.91
C VAL A 64 5.53 9.17 2.11
N CYS A 65 6.30 8.12 1.77
CA CYS A 65 5.73 6.95 1.08
C CYS A 65 4.71 6.23 1.97
N ARG A 66 4.97 6.12 3.27
CA ARG A 66 4.06 5.45 4.21
C ARG A 66 2.75 6.20 4.36
N GLU A 67 2.78 7.52 4.43
CA GLU A 67 1.60 8.37 4.56
C GLU A 67 0.71 8.29 3.32
N SER A 68 1.28 8.44 2.13
CA SER A 68 0.52 8.32 0.87
C SER A 68 -0.08 6.92 0.68
N MET A 69 0.68 5.87 1.03
CA MET A 69 0.18 4.50 1.01
C MET A 69 -0.95 4.27 2.02
N LYS A 70 -0.86 4.88 3.21
CA LYS A 70 -1.89 4.74 4.27
C LYS A 70 -3.20 5.39 3.84
N GLU A 71 -3.15 6.61 3.32
CA GLU A 71 -4.35 7.31 2.83
C GLU A 71 -5.03 6.50 1.72
N LYS A 72 -4.24 5.98 0.77
CA LYS A 72 -4.78 5.12 -0.29
C LYS A 72 -5.37 3.82 0.26
N LEU A 73 -4.71 3.18 1.23
CA LEU A 73 -5.22 1.95 1.85
C LEU A 73 -6.62 2.15 2.46
N GLU A 74 -6.84 3.24 3.18
CA GLU A 74 -8.14 3.57 3.78
C GLU A 74 -9.23 3.74 2.69
N SER A 75 -8.89 4.40 1.58
CA SER A 75 -9.80 4.53 0.42
C SER A 75 -10.11 3.17 -0.22
N LEU A 76 -9.10 2.32 -0.43
CA LEU A 76 -9.28 1.01 -1.04
C LEU A 76 -10.10 0.08 -0.16
N ASP A 77 -9.91 0.13 1.16
CA ASP A 77 -10.68 -0.68 2.10
C ASP A 77 -12.17 -0.30 2.10
N ALA A 78 -12.48 1.00 2.08
CA ALA A 78 -13.85 1.47 1.95
C ALA A 78 -14.50 1.02 0.63
N GLU A 79 -13.75 1.07 -0.48
CA GLU A 79 -14.24 0.62 -1.78
C GLU A 79 -14.47 -0.90 -1.84
N VAL A 80 -13.53 -1.70 -1.30
CA VAL A 80 -13.67 -3.15 -1.21
C VAL A 80 -14.90 -3.53 -0.38
N ASP A 81 -15.12 -2.88 0.76
CA ASP A 81 -16.26 -3.16 1.61
C ASP A 81 -17.59 -2.82 0.91
N ALA A 82 -17.64 -1.71 0.15
CA ALA A 82 -18.80 -1.35 -0.66
C ALA A 82 -19.07 -2.37 -1.79
N ARG A 83 -18.04 -2.78 -2.54
CA ARG A 83 -18.16 -3.80 -3.61
C ARG A 83 -18.60 -5.16 -3.05
N ASN A 84 -18.00 -5.59 -1.94
CA ASN A 84 -18.35 -6.84 -1.28
C ASN A 84 -19.79 -6.83 -0.76
N ALA A 85 -20.28 -5.69 -0.25
CA ALA A 85 -21.67 -5.54 0.18
C ALA A 85 -22.64 -5.62 -1.01
N ALA A 86 -22.32 -4.98 -2.14
CA ALA A 86 -23.12 -5.05 -3.37
C ALA A 86 -23.20 -6.48 -3.93
N ASP A 87 -22.12 -7.24 -3.85
CA ASP A 87 -22.04 -8.62 -4.33
C ASP A 87 -22.54 -9.67 -3.31
N GLY A 88 -23.03 -9.23 -2.15
CA GLY A 88 -23.60 -10.10 -1.11
C GLY A 88 -22.57 -11.02 -0.44
N VAL A 89 -21.30 -10.65 -0.45
CA VAL A 89 -20.21 -11.41 0.19
C VAL A 89 -20.39 -11.40 1.70
N LYS A 90 -20.65 -12.56 2.30
CA LYS A 90 -20.90 -12.69 3.74
C LYS A 90 -19.60 -12.62 4.54
N ASN A 91 -19.27 -11.46 5.09
CA ASN A 91 -18.22 -11.31 6.10
C ASN A 91 -18.73 -11.73 7.50
N LYS A 92 -18.94 -13.04 7.70
CA LYS A 92 -18.98 -13.66 9.03
C LYS A 92 -18.02 -14.85 9.08
#